data_AF-A0A1F4IHV9-F1
#
_entry.id   AF-A0A1F4IHV9-F1
#
_cell.length_a   1.000
_cell.length_b   1.000
_cell.length_c   1.000
_cell.angle_alpha   90.00
_cell.angle_beta   90.00
_cell.angle_gamma   90.00
#
_symmetry.space_group_name_H-M   'P 1'
#
loop_
_entity.id
_entity.type
_entity.pdbx_description
1 polymer ?
#
loop_
_entity_poly.entity_id
_entity_poly.type
_entity_poly.pdbx_seq_one_letter_code
_entity_poly.pdbx_strand_id
1 'polypeptide(L)' 'MKPYGKHLLIQMHRGDSLDTIARLTETTRNTYSSAFRSHTGRWEPLPGTGDIATAAELVVTLLAPYFDSN' A
#
# COMPACT_ATOMS: atom_id res chain seq x y z
N MET A 1 -13.85 17.91 -8.94
CA MET A 1 -13.62 16.63 -8.23
C MET A 1 -12.43 15.95 -8.90
N LYS A 2 -11.33 15.67 -8.17
CA LYS A 2 -10.30 14.76 -8.69
C LYS A 2 -10.92 13.36 -8.70
N PRO A 3 -10.98 12.64 -9.84
CA PRO A 3 -11.41 11.26 -9.81
C PRO A 3 -10.45 10.54 -8.85
N TYR A 4 -10.98 9.85 -7.85
CA TYR A 4 -10.18 8.98 -7.01
C TYR A 4 -9.43 8.04 -7.95
N GLY A 5 -8.11 8.25 -8.06
CA GLY A 5 -7.26 7.50 -8.97
C GLY A 5 -7.40 6.01 -8.68
N LYS A 6 -7.18 5.19 -9.69
CA LYS A 6 -7.23 3.73 -9.55
C LYS A 6 -6.27 3.32 -8.42
N HIS A 7 -6.83 3.00 -7.25
CA HIS A 7 -6.06 2.53 -6.12
C HIS A 7 -6.00 1.02 -6.18
N LEU A 8 -4.79 0.46 -6.14
CA LEU A 8 -4.61 -0.97 -5.91
C LEU A 8 -4.46 -1.16 -4.41
N LEU A 9 -5.35 -1.96 -3.83
CA LEU A 9 -5.34 -2.23 -2.39
C LEU A 9 -4.53 -3.49 -2.12
N ILE A 10 -3.69 -3.42 -1.10
CA ILE A 10 -2.96 -4.56 -0.57
C ILE A 10 -3.64 -4.92 0.76
N GLN A 11 -4.10 -6.15 0.85
CA GLN A 11 -4.90 -6.65 1.96
C GLN A 11 -4.22 -7.85 2.61
N MET A 12 -4.33 -7.92 3.93
CA MET A 12 -3.89 -9.05 4.73
C MET A 12 -5.10 -9.84 5.21
N HIS A 13 -5.04 -11.16 5.10
CA HIS A 13 -6.01 -12.05 5.72
C HIS A 13 -5.65 -12.27 7.18
N ARG A 14 -6.58 -11.96 8.08
CA ARG A 14 -6.46 -12.25 9.51
C ARG A 14 -7.71 -13.01 9.96
N GLY A 15 -7.61 -14.34 9.94
CA GLY A 15 -8.77 -15.22 10.16
C GLY A 15 -9.87 -14.92 9.14
N ASP A 16 -11.05 -14.54 9.64
CA ASP A 16 -12.23 -14.22 8.83
C ASP A 16 -12.28 -12.74 8.37
N SER A 17 -11.25 -11.95 8.67
CA SER A 17 -11.19 -10.52 8.33
C SER A 17 -10.14 -10.20 7.25
N LEU A 18 -10.45 -9.18 6.44
CA LEU A 18 -9.57 -8.60 5.43
C LEU A 18 -9.16 -7.19 5.85
N ASP A 19 -7.91 -7.04 6.30
CA ASP A 19 -7.37 -5.74 6.68
C ASP A 19 -6.65 -5.11 5.49
N THR A 20 -7.10 -3.94 5.03
CA THR A 20 -6.34 -3.14 4.06
C THR A 20 -5.18 -2.47 4.78
N ILE A 21 -3.97 -2.93 4.45
CA ILE A 21 -2.72 -2.56 5.10
C ILE A 21 -1.89 -1.58 4.26
N ALA A 22 -2.07 -1.59 2.94
CA ALA A 22 -1.39 -0.66 2.05
C ALA A 22 -2.23 -0.39 0.79
N ARG A 23 -1.86 0.68 0.09
CA ARG A 23 -2.43 1.03 -1.21
C ARG A 23 -1.35 1.56 -2.14
N LEU A 24 -1.51 1.30 -3.43
CA LEU A 24 -0.77 1.95 -4.52
C LEU A 24 -1.69 2.95 -5.20
N THR A 25 -1.16 4.12 -5.56
CA THR A 25 -1.89 5.18 -6.25
C THR A 25 -1.12 5.58 -7.50
N GLU A 26 -1.75 5.48 -8.67
CA GLU A 26 -1.14 6.00 -9.90
C GLU A 26 -1.07 7.53 -9.82
N THR A 27 0.15 8.09 -9.85
CA THR A 27 0.40 9.54 -9.73
C THR A 27 0.66 10.18 -11.09
N THR A 28 1.26 9.42 -12.00
CA THR A 28 1.39 9.72 -13.43
C THR A 28 1.38 8.39 -14.20
N ARG A 29 1.32 8.44 -15.53
CA ARG A 29 1.20 7.24 -16.38
C ARG A 29 2.28 6.21 -16.01
N ASN A 30 1.85 5.03 -15.57
CA ASN A 30 2.73 3.93 -15.17
C ASN A 30 3.71 4.27 -14.02
N THR A 31 3.36 5.24 -13.16
CA THR A 31 4.12 5.55 -11.95
C THR A 31 3.18 5.58 -10.76
N TYR A 32 3.53 4.84 -9.73
CA TYR A 32 2.74 4.60 -8.54
C TYR A 32 3.50 5.07 -7.31
N SER A 33 2.80 5.74 -6.41
CA SER A 33 3.23 5.93 -5.03
C SER A 33 2.49 4.96 -4.12
N SER A 34 3.09 4.64 -2.98
CA SER A 34 2.52 3.74 -1.98
C SER A 34 2.26 4.45 -0.66
N ALA A 35 1.24 3.97 0.05
CA ALA A 35 0.94 4.40 1.41
C ALA A 35 0.48 3.19 2.22
N PHE A 36 0.85 3.15 3.50
CA PHE A 36 0.38 2.13 4.44
C PHE A 36 -0.69 2.68 5.37
N ARG A 37 -1.52 1.80 5.90
CA ARG A 37 -2.54 2.15 6.90
C ARG A 37 -1.95 1.91 8.28
N SER A 38 -1.74 2.98 9.05
CA SER A 38 -1.23 2.89 10.42
C SER A 38 -2.29 2.31 11.36
N HIS A 39 -1.88 1.98 12.60
CA HIS A 39 -2.78 1.47 13.63
C HIS A 39 -3.90 2.46 14.02
N THR A 40 -3.73 3.76 13.74
CA THR A 40 -4.78 4.78 13.95
C THR A 40 -5.76 4.87 12.78
N GLY A 41 -5.57 4.06 11.74
CA GLY A 41 -6.36 4.07 10.51
C GLY A 41 -5.95 5.15 9.50
N ARG A 42 -4.93 5.97 9.81
CA ARG A 42 -4.40 7.01 8.91
C ARG A 42 -3.55 6.38 7.80
N TRP A 43 -3.62 6.98 6.62
CA TRP A 43 -2.72 6.67 5.51
C TRP A 43 -1.42 7.44 5.67
N GLU A 44 -0.31 6.70 5.79
CA GLU A 44 1.04 7.25 5.88
C GLU A 44 1.80 6.91 4.58
N PRO A 45 2.46 7.89 3.93
CA PRO A 45 3.18 7.65 2.69
C PRO A 45 4.40 6.76 2.95
N LEU A 46 4.67 5.83 2.04
CA LEU A 46 5.94 5.11 2.00
C LEU A 46 6.93 5.86 1.08
N PRO A 47 8.23 5.80 1.36
CA PRO A 47 9.23 6.40 0.50
C PRO A 47 9.31 5.66 -0.84
N GLY A 48 9.51 6.43 -1.92
CA GLY A 48 9.73 5.90 -3.26
C GLY A 48 8.50 5.89 -4.15
N THR A 49 8.76 5.85 -5.46
CA THR A 49 7.78 5.73 -6.52
C THR A 49 8.38 4.87 -7.63
N GLY A 50 7.55 4.14 -8.37
CA GLY A 50 8.01 3.33 -9.50
C GLY A 50 6.84 2.80 -10.30
N ASP A 51 7.09 1.86 -11.21
CA ASP A 51 6.00 1.11 -11.82
C ASP A 51 5.26 0.25 -10.77
N ILE A 52 4.20 -0.43 -11.20
CA ILE A 52 3.38 -1.25 -10.29
C ILE A 52 4.19 -2.32 -9.55
N ALA A 53 5.17 -2.95 -10.21
CA ALA A 53 5.99 -4.02 -9.64
C ALA A 53 6.94 -3.46 -8.59
N THR A 54 7.64 -2.38 -8.93
CA THR A 54 8.56 -1.66 -8.04
C THR A 54 7.81 -1.15 -6.81
N ALA A 55 6.64 -0.56 -7.00
CA ALA A 55 5.84 -0.02 -5.90
C ALA A 55 5.28 -1.13 -4.98
N ALA A 56 4.92 -2.29 -5.54
CA ALA A 56 4.52 -3.45 -4.75
C ALA A 56 5.69 -4.04 -3.96
N GLU A 57 6.86 -4.18 -4.57
CA GLU A 57 8.08 -4.65 -3.91
C GLU A 57 8.51 -3.73 -2.76
N LEU A 58 8.41 -2.41 -2.95
CA LEU A 58 8.65 -1.43 -1.88
C LEU A 58 7.70 -1.64 -0.70
N VAL A 59 6.41 -1.87 -0.95
CA VAL A 59 5.44 -2.15 0.12
C VAL A 59 5.82 -3.42 0.87
N VAL A 60 6.10 -4.51 0.14
CA VAL A 60 6.46 -5.80 0.77
C VAL A 60 7.74 -5.66 1.59
N THR A 61 8.78 -5.02 1.04
CA THR A 61 10.08 -4.87 1.71
C THR A 61 9.97 -4.04 2.98
N LEU A 62 9.25 -2.91 2.92
CA LEU A 62 9.14 -1.98 4.04
C LEU A 62 8.16 -2.46 5.12
N LEU A 63 7.12 -3.19 4.72
CA LEU A 63 6.09 -3.68 5.64
C LEU A 63 6.30 -5.12 6.08
N ALA A 64 7.26 -5.87 5.51
CA ALA A 64 7.56 -7.24 5.91
C ALA A 64 7.67 -7.44 7.44
N PRO A 65 8.36 -6.57 8.21
CA PRO A 65 8.43 -6.72 9.68
C PRO A 65 7.08 -6.59 10.39
N TYR A 66 6.11 -5.92 9.78
CA TYR A 66 4.75 -5.77 10.30
C TYR A 66 3.82 -6.91 9.88
N PHE A 67 4.27 -7.76 8.95
CA PHE A 67 3.52 -8.93 8.47
C PHE A 67 3.86 -10.19 9.25
N ASP A 68 5.05 -10.28 9.81
CA ASP A 68 5.37 -11.35 10.75
C ASP A 68 4.58 -11.15 12.04
N SER A 69 3.70 -12.12 12.30
CA SER A 69 3.01 -12.25 13.58
C SER A 69 4.04 -12.72 14.59
N ASN A 70 4.56 -11.82 15.42
CA ASN A 70 5.39 -12.19 16.56
C ASN A 70 4.59 -13.03 17.57
#